data_AF-A0A7G2SHN2-F1
#
_entry.id   AF-A0A7G2SHN2-F1
#
_cell.length_a   1.000
_cell.length_b   1.000
_cell.length_c   1.000
_cell.angle_alpha   90.00
_cell.angle_beta   90.00
_cell.angle_gamma   90.00
#
_symmetry.space_group_name_H-M   'P 1'
#
loop_
_entity.id
_entity.type
_entity.pdbx_description
1 polymer ?
#
loop_
_entity_poly.entity_id
_entity_poly.type
_entity_poly.pdbx_seq_one_letter_code
_entity_poly.pdbx_strand_id
1 'polypeptide(L)'
;MLKSTLDYLNYNKTIRETEHIIEAVDYLIEEFPAMKIEEWRCIMTNFKAGKYGNQYERLMLPELVEAFQIYEGQRAERRETKWKHLRDKPVEPMTRTTRHTKKIVRGSKPKRRRH
;
A
#
# COMPACT_ATOMS: atom_id res chain seq x y z
N MET A 1 -16.65 0.51 -4.70
CA MET A 1 -16.05 0.17 -3.39
C MET A 1 -16.45 1.15 -2.30
N LEU A 2 -16.28 2.46 -2.47
CA LEU A 2 -16.67 3.44 -1.44
C LEU A 2 -18.19 3.48 -1.22
N LYS A 3 -18.99 3.65 -2.27
CA LYS A 3 -20.47 3.62 -2.21
C LYS A 3 -21.02 2.40 -1.46
N SER A 4 -20.58 1.21 -1.84
CA SER A 4 -20.98 -0.05 -1.18
C SER A 4 -20.58 -0.16 0.29
N THR A 5 -19.59 0.61 0.73
CA THR A 5 -19.17 0.66 2.15
C THR A 5 -20.02 1.66 2.92
N LEU A 6 -20.31 2.82 2.33
CA LEU A 6 -21.25 3.81 2.86
C LEU A 6 -22.65 3.20 3.06
N ASP A 7 -23.15 2.46 2.06
CA ASP A 7 -24.45 1.77 2.11
C ASP A 7 -24.47 0.68 3.19
N TYR A 8 -23.36 -0.05 3.37
CA TYR A 8 -23.26 -1.12 4.37
C TYR A 8 -23.27 -0.60 5.81
N LEU A 9 -22.57 0.51 6.05
CA LEU A 9 -22.41 1.07 7.40
C LEU A 9 -23.66 1.84 7.86
N ASN A 10 -24.50 2.29 6.93
CA ASN A 10 -25.80 2.92 7.19
C ASN A 10 -25.77 3.97 8.31
N TYR A 11 -24.79 4.88 8.26
CA TYR A 11 -24.65 5.94 9.25
C TYR A 11 -25.72 7.03 9.10
N ASN A 12 -26.08 7.66 10.23
CA ASN A 12 -27.09 8.72 10.29
C ASN A 12 -26.71 9.92 9.40
N LYS A 13 -25.44 10.31 9.38
CA LYS A 13 -24.91 11.40 8.53
C LYS A 13 -23.83 10.89 7.58
N THR A 14 -24.21 10.40 6.41
CA THR A 14 -23.24 9.87 5.44
C THR A 14 -23.39 10.55 4.09
N ILE A 15 -22.36 10.44 3.25
CA ILE A 15 -22.46 10.87 1.85
C ILE A 15 -23.46 9.96 1.15
N ARG A 16 -24.59 10.52 0.71
CA ARG A 16 -25.68 9.78 0.03
C ARG A 16 -25.77 10.05 -1.45
N GLU A 17 -25.43 11.26 -1.87
CA GLU A 17 -25.54 11.69 -3.26
C GLU A 17 -24.32 11.25 -4.06
N THR A 18 -24.55 10.80 -5.29
CA THR A 18 -23.48 10.27 -6.14
C THR A 18 -22.44 11.33 -6.47
N GLU A 19 -22.85 12.59 -6.64
CA GLU A 19 -21.95 13.72 -6.92
C GLU A 19 -20.96 13.93 -5.77
N HIS A 20 -21.46 14.00 -4.54
CA HIS A 20 -20.59 14.11 -3.36
C HIS A 20 -19.68 12.89 -3.14
N ILE A 21 -20.10 11.70 -3.57
CA ILE A 21 -19.22 10.52 -3.56
C ILE A 21 -18.07 10.69 -4.56
N ILE A 22 -18.36 11.20 -5.76
CA ILE A 22 -17.34 11.47 -6.78
C ILE A 22 -16.36 12.53 -6.27
N GLU A 23 -16.86 13.66 -5.75
CA GLU A 23 -16.03 14.72 -5.18
C GLU A 23 -15.11 14.20 -4.06
N ALA A 24 -15.65 13.37 -3.17
CA ALA A 24 -14.84 12.77 -2.10
C ALA A 24 -13.77 11.80 -2.63
N VAL A 25 -14.07 11.04 -3.69
CA VAL A 25 -13.09 10.15 -4.32
C VAL A 25 -12.01 10.95 -5.02
N ASP A 26 -12.38 11.98 -5.79
CA ASP A 26 -11.44 12.84 -6.51
C ASP A 26 -10.47 13.52 -5.52
N TYR A 27 -11.00 14.09 -4.43
CA TYR A 27 -10.19 14.65 -3.37
C TYR A 27 -9.20 13.63 -2.78
N LEU A 28 -9.65 12.41 -2.48
CA LEU A 28 -8.79 11.38 -1.89
C LEU A 28 -7.70 10.89 -2.86
N ILE A 29 -7.96 10.89 -4.16
CA ILE A 29 -6.96 10.57 -5.19
C ILE A 29 -5.89 11.67 -5.25
N GLU A 30 -6.31 12.93 -5.20
CA GLU A 30 -5.40 14.09 -5.21
C GLU A 30 -4.54 14.16 -3.94
N GLU A 31 -5.13 13.92 -2.77
CA GLU A 31 -4.45 13.98 -1.48
C GLU A 31 -3.51 12.78 -1.26
N PHE A 32 -3.90 11.58 -1.72
CA PHE A 32 -3.14 10.34 -1.53
C PHE A 32 -2.75 9.66 -2.85
N PRO A 33 -1.96 10.32 -3.72
CA PRO A 33 -1.66 9.81 -5.07
C PRO A 33 -0.78 8.55 -5.06
N ALA A 34 -0.05 8.31 -3.97
CA ALA A 34 0.80 7.14 -3.81
C ALA A 34 0.05 5.89 -3.30
N MET A 35 -1.25 6.02 -2.99
CA MET A 35 -2.05 4.95 -2.44
C MET A 35 -2.63 4.05 -3.52
N LYS A 36 -2.48 2.74 -3.36
CA LYS A 36 -2.94 1.76 -4.35
C LYS A 36 -4.41 1.41 -4.15
N ILE A 37 -5.10 1.04 -5.22
CA ILE A 37 -6.50 0.59 -5.20
C ILE A 37 -6.73 -0.59 -4.22
N GLU A 38 -5.75 -1.50 -4.09
CA GLU A 38 -5.83 -2.58 -3.10
C GLU A 38 -5.82 -2.08 -1.65
N GLU A 39 -5.08 -1.00 -1.39
CA GLU A 39 -5.02 -0.35 -0.06
C GLU A 39 -6.35 0.33 0.25
N TRP A 40 -6.99 0.96 -0.74
CA TRP A 40 -8.35 1.48 -0.61
C TRP A 40 -9.33 0.37 -0.20
N ARG A 41 -9.23 -0.81 -0.83
CA ARG A 41 -10.07 -1.96 -0.48
C ARG A 41 -9.83 -2.41 0.97
N CYS A 42 -8.57 -2.41 1.43
CA CYS A 42 -8.24 -2.71 2.82
C CYS A 42 -8.86 -1.69 3.79
N ILE A 43 -8.79 -0.39 3.47
CA ILE A 43 -9.40 0.69 4.28
C ILE A 43 -10.91 0.48 4.37
N MET A 44 -11.59 0.23 3.25
CA MET A 44 -13.03 -0.07 3.23
C MET A 44 -13.38 -1.30 4.08
N THR A 45 -12.53 -2.34 4.06
CA THR A 45 -12.73 -3.55 4.85
C THR A 45 -12.54 -3.26 6.35
N ASN A 46 -11.56 -2.43 6.70
CA ASN A 46 -11.32 -2.01 8.07
C ASN A 46 -12.46 -1.15 8.64
N PHE A 47 -13.10 -0.31 7.80
CA PHE A 47 -14.33 0.38 8.17
C PHE A 47 -15.45 -0.60 8.52
N LYS A 48 -15.69 -1.60 7.66
CA LYS A 48 -16.70 -2.65 7.93
C LYS A 48 -16.39 -3.47 9.19
N ALA A 49 -15.11 -3.63 9.52
CA ALA A 49 -14.65 -4.33 10.71
C ALA A 49 -14.60 -3.43 11.97
N GLY A 50 -14.97 -2.14 11.88
CA GLY A 50 -14.99 -1.22 13.02
C GLY A 50 -13.60 -0.85 13.57
N LYS A 51 -12.53 -0.99 12.77
CA LYS A 51 -11.15 -0.78 13.25
C LYS A 51 -10.75 0.67 13.47
N TYR A 52 -11.48 1.62 12.90
CA TYR A 52 -11.18 3.06 13.00
C TYR A 52 -11.84 3.73 14.23
N GLY A 53 -12.37 2.95 15.18
CA GLY A 53 -12.93 3.47 16.43
C GLY A 53 -14.45 3.38 16.53
N ASN A 54 -15.00 3.86 17.65
CA ASN A 54 -16.40 3.70 18.03
C ASN A 54 -17.32 4.51 17.11
N GLN A 55 -17.68 3.87 16.01
CA GLN A 55 -18.84 4.13 15.15
C GLN A 55 -19.10 5.62 14.97
N TYR A 56 -18.34 6.24 14.08
CA TYR A 56 -18.70 7.57 13.62
C TYR A 56 -20.19 7.54 13.23
N GLU A 57 -21.06 8.27 13.94
CA GLU A 57 -22.46 8.44 13.54
C GLU A 57 -22.57 9.10 12.14
N ARG A 58 -21.42 9.55 11.63
CA ARG A 58 -21.20 10.27 10.40
C ARG A 58 -20.00 9.72 9.63
N LEU A 59 -20.13 9.45 8.34
CA LEU A 59 -18.97 9.15 7.48
C LEU A 59 -18.94 10.13 6.32
N MET A 60 -18.15 11.20 6.48
CA MET A 60 -17.95 12.25 5.49
C MET A 60 -16.46 12.34 5.11
N LEU A 61 -16.12 13.27 4.24
CA LEU A 61 -14.75 13.42 3.74
C LEU A 61 -13.68 13.51 4.85
N PRO A 62 -13.85 14.29 5.95
CA PRO A 62 -12.84 14.36 7.01
C PRO A 62 -12.54 13.00 7.64
N GLU A 63 -13.58 12.20 7.92
CA GLU A 63 -13.44 10.87 8.51
C GLU A 63 -12.80 9.88 7.53
N LEU A 64 -13.05 10.03 6.23
CA LEU A 64 -12.34 9.27 5.19
C LEU A 64 -10.86 9.63 5.14
N VAL A 65 -10.52 10.92 5.18
CA VAL A 65 -9.12 11.39 5.18
C VAL A 65 -8.37 10.86 6.41
N GLU A 66 -8.99 10.91 7.59
CA GLU A 66 -8.39 10.38 8.82
C GLU A 66 -8.07 8.89 8.70
N ALA A 67 -9.01 8.08 8.19
CA ALA A 67 -8.77 6.65 7.98
C ALA A 67 -7.64 6.35 6.98
N PHE A 68 -7.50 7.18 5.95
CA PHE A 68 -6.42 7.09 4.97
C PHE A 68 -5.06 7.45 5.59
N GLN A 69 -5.00 8.51 6.40
CA GLN A 69 -3.79 8.91 7.14
C GLN A 69 -3.35 7.83 8.13
N ILE A 70 -4.29 7.24 8.89
CA ILE A 70 -4.00 6.13 9.80
C ILE A 70 -3.40 4.94 9.01
N TYR A 71 -3.97 4.61 7.85
CA TYR A 71 -3.46 3.52 7.02
C TYR A 71 -2.08 3.82 6.44
N GLU A 72 -1.84 5.04 5.97
CA GLU A 72 -0.54 5.54 5.52
C GLU A 72 0.53 5.40 6.61
N GLY A 73 0.23 5.81 7.84
CA GLY A 73 1.11 5.66 8.99
C GLY A 73 1.49 4.20 9.27
N GLN A 74 0.49 3.30 9.32
CA GLN A 74 0.73 1.87 9.50
C GLN A 74 1.56 1.25 8.36
N ARG A 75 1.40 1.76 7.14
CA ARG A 75 2.19 1.33 5.98
C ARG A 75 3.64 1.77 6.10
N ALA A 76 3.89 2.99 6.60
CA ALA A 76 5.23 3.48 6.87
C ALA A 76 5.94 2.62 7.92
N GLU A 77 5.27 2.30 9.03
CA GLU A 77 5.80 1.41 10.08
C GLU A 77 6.10 -0.01 9.57
N ARG A 78 5.18 -0.60 8.79
CA ARG A 78 5.39 -1.92 8.16
C ARG A 78 6.58 -1.91 7.21
N ARG A 79 6.77 -0.82 6.47
CA ARG A 79 7.94 -0.63 5.61
C ARG A 79 9.18 -0.61 6.50
N GLU A 80 9.27 0.31 7.45
CA GLU A 80 10.45 0.42 8.33
C GLU A 80 10.82 -0.91 9.01
N THR A 81 9.81 -1.62 9.52
CA THR A 81 9.99 -2.95 10.13
C THR A 81 10.58 -3.95 9.14
N LYS A 82 10.07 -4.01 7.90
CA LYS A 82 10.61 -4.88 6.85
C LYS A 82 12.05 -4.50 6.48
N TRP A 83 12.38 -3.22 6.43
CA TRP A 83 13.74 -2.75 6.16
C TRP A 83 14.71 -3.13 7.29
N LYS A 84 14.30 -2.98 8.56
CA LYS A 84 15.07 -3.47 9.72
C LYS A 84 15.33 -4.98 9.62
N HIS A 85 14.29 -5.78 9.37
CA HIS A 85 14.43 -7.23 9.20
C HIS A 85 15.33 -7.62 8.02
N LEU A 86 15.34 -6.87 6.92
CA LEU A 86 16.26 -7.12 5.80
C LEU A 86 17.71 -6.75 6.13
N ARG A 87 17.92 -5.72 6.95
CA ARG A 87 19.25 -5.30 7.41
C ARG A 87 19.84 -6.29 8.42
N ASP A 88 19.00 -6.82 9.30
CA ASP A 88 19.41 -7.72 10.38
C ASP A 88 19.46 -9.19 9.93
N LYS A 89 19.08 -9.50 8.68
CA LYS A 89 19.29 -10.82 8.10
C LYS A 89 20.79 -11.08 7.95
N PRO A 90 21.35 -12.12 8.58
CA PRO A 90 22.71 -12.54 8.28
C PRO A 90 22.79 -12.89 6.80
N VAL A 91 23.83 -12.41 6.12
CA VAL A 91 24.13 -12.79 4.73
C VAL A 91 24.20 -14.32 4.71
N GLU A 92 23.25 -14.98 4.06
CA GLU A 92 23.30 -16.42 3.90
C GLU A 92 24.66 -16.78 3.27
N PRO A 93 25.42 -17.74 3.86
CA PRO A 93 26.68 -18.14 3.27
C PRO A 93 26.38 -18.67 1.87
N MET A 94 26.88 -17.93 0.88
CA MET A 94 26.67 -18.19 -0.55
C MET A 94 26.85 -19.68 -0.83
N THR A 95 25.76 -20.40 -1.10
CA THR A 95 25.82 -21.84 -1.35
C THR A 95 26.66 -22.09 -2.60
N ARG A 96 27.42 -23.19 -2.61
CA ARG A 96 28.42 -23.53 -3.67
C ARG A 96 27.83 -23.48 -5.09
N THR A 97 26.52 -23.62 -5.23
CA THR A 97 25.78 -23.58 -6.49
C THR A 97 25.84 -22.20 -7.19
N THR A 98 25.87 -21.09 -6.44
CA THR A 98 25.90 -19.74 -7.03
C THR A 98 27.31 -19.29 -7.47
N ARG A 99 28.37 -20.03 -7.10
CA ARG A 99 29.75 -19.72 -7.55
C ARG A 99 29.99 -20.10 -9.02
N HIS A 100 29.26 -21.07 -9.57
CA HIS A 100 29.51 -21.54 -10.93
C HIS A 100 29.00 -20.57 -12.01
N THR A 101 27.91 -19.86 -11.76
CA THR A 101 27.32 -18.95 -12.75
C THR A 101 28.09 -17.63 -12.91
N LYS A 102 28.78 -17.15 -11.86
CA LYS A 102 29.60 -15.92 -11.94
C LYS A 102 30.96 -16.11 -12.63
N LYS A 103 31.48 -17.33 -12.75
CA LYS A 103 32.74 -17.59 -13.49
C LYS A 103 32.56 -17.59 -15.01
N ILE A 104 31.36 -17.88 -15.51
CA ILE A 104 31.08 -17.93 -16.96
C ILE A 104 31.07 -16.51 -17.57
N VAL A 105 30.63 -15.49 -16.82
CA VAL A 105 30.53 -14.12 -17.36
C VAL A 105 31.87 -13.36 -17.35
N ARG A 106 32.85 -13.76 -16.54
CA ARG A 106 34.18 -13.11 -16.49
C ARG A 106 35.21 -13.67 -17.49
N GLY A 107 34.88 -14.74 -18.23
CA GLY A 107 35.78 -15.39 -19.18
C GLY A 107 35.67 -14.90 -20.64
N SER A 108 34.63 -14.15 -20.98
CA SER A 108 34.35 -13.78 -22.37
C SER A 108 34.96 -12.42 -22.74
N LYS A 109 36.31 -12.32 -22.79
CA LYS A 109 36.95 -11.22 -23.53
C LYS A 109 36.96 -11.59 -25.02
N PRO A 110 36.37 -10.78 -25.92
CA PRO A 110 36.47 -11.04 -27.35
C PRO A 110 37.92 -10.84 -27.80
N LYS A 111 38.50 -11.88 -28.40
CA LYS A 111 39.84 -11.87 -28.99
C LYS A 111 39.80 -10.93 -30.21
N ARG A 112 40.31 -9.70 -30.07
CA ARG A 112 40.50 -8.77 -31.20
C ARG A 112 41.39 -9.45 -32.24
N ARG A 113 40.83 -9.79 -33.41
CA ARG A 113 41.59 -10.15 -34.61
C ARG A 113 42.35 -8.90 -35.07
N ARG A 114 43.69 -8.96 -35.06
CA ARG A 114 44.53 -8.02 -35.82
C ARG A 114 44.60 -8.54 -37.25
N HIS A 115 44.22 -7.70 -38.21
CA HIS A 115 44.64 -7.81 -39.59
C HIS A 115 46.00 -7.14 -39.74
#